data_AF-A0A9W4X4L8-F1
#
_entry.id   AF-A0A9W4X4L8-F1
#
_cell.length_a   1.000
_cell.length_b   1.000
_cell.length_c   1.000
_cell.angle_alpha   90.00
_cell.angle_beta   90.00
_cell.angle_gamma   90.00
#
_symmetry.space_group_name_H-M   'P 1'
#
loop_
_entity.id
_entity.type
_entity.pdbx_description
1 polymer ?
#
loop_
_entity_poly.entity_id
_entity_poly.type
_entity_poly.pdbx_seq_one_letter_code
_entity_poly.pdbx_strand_id
1 'polypeptide(L)' 'MSSTIHALTPAGRIKKPSYSTIATWVKESWDKVDEDLIRRLFKCCRISTNTDSSDNKDLFDYDKLLDMPEDEDEVDLE' A
#
# COMPACT_ATOMS: atom_id res chain seq x y z
N MET A 1 -17.83 19.37 9.20
CA MET A 1 -17.53 19.22 10.65
C MET A 1 -16.42 18.20 10.78
N SER A 2 -15.17 18.65 10.87
CA SER A 2 -14.01 17.76 10.99
C SER A 2 -13.95 17.20 12.40
N SER A 3 -14.48 15.98 12.59
CA SER A 3 -14.35 15.26 13.85
C SER A 3 -12.89 14.90 14.04
N THR A 4 -12.19 15.61 14.93
CA THR A 4 -10.81 15.30 15.32
C THR A 4 -10.70 13.84 15.78
N ILE A 5 -10.12 12.97 14.96
CA ILE A 5 -10.02 11.50 15.16
C ILE A 5 -9.03 11.13 16.29
N HIS A 6 -8.44 12.11 16.97
CA HIS A 6 -7.31 11.89 17.86
C HIS A 6 -7.61 12.33 19.29
N ALA A 7 -7.56 11.38 20.21
CA ALA A 7 -7.61 11.66 21.64
C ALA A 7 -6.35 12.42 22.07
N LEU A 8 -6.48 13.34 23.03
CA LEU A 8 -5.34 14.05 23.62
C LEU A 8 -4.98 13.47 24.99
N THR A 9 -3.72 13.58 25.36
CA THR A 9 -3.23 13.34 26.71
C THR A 9 -3.61 14.53 27.61
N PRO A 10 -3.59 14.39 28.95
CA PRO A 10 -3.84 15.51 29.86
C PRO A 10 -2.89 16.71 29.65
N ALA A 11 -1.72 16.48 29.08
CA ALA A 11 -0.75 17.51 28.70
C ALA A 11 -1.02 18.14 27.31
N GLY A 12 -2.17 17.85 26.69
CA GLY A 12 -2.58 18.37 25.38
C GLY A 12 -1.89 17.74 24.17
N ARG A 13 -1.02 16.73 24.36
CA ARG A 13 -0.37 16.03 23.24
C ARG A 13 -1.28 14.98 22.63
N ILE A 14 -1.19 14.73 21.32
CA ILE A 14 -1.91 13.63 20.67
C ILE A 14 -1.54 12.30 21.33
N LYS A 15 -2.55 11.55 21.72
CA LYS A 15 -2.42 10.22 22.31
C LYS A 15 -2.08 9.22 21.21
N LYS A 16 -1.18 8.29 21.52
CA LYS A 16 -0.87 7.16 20.63
C LYS A 16 -2.17 6.38 20.32
N PRO A 17 -2.48 6.11 19.03
CA PRO A 17 -3.61 5.28 18.66
C PRO A 17 -3.45 3.85 19.20
N SER A 18 -4.56 3.15 19.36
CA SER A 18 -4.53 1.75 19.78
C SER A 18 -3.85 0.88 18.72
N TYR A 19 -3.28 -0.26 19.12
CA TYR A 19 -2.73 -1.21 18.15
C TYR A 19 -3.79 -1.72 17.16
N SER A 20 -5.04 -1.87 17.59
CA SER A 20 -6.16 -2.24 16.71
C SER A 20 -6.38 -1.21 15.61
N THR A 21 -6.31 0.08 15.96
CA THR A 21 -6.45 1.19 15.01
C THR A 21 -5.33 1.18 13.98
N ILE A 22 -4.08 1.00 14.43
CA ILE A 22 -2.92 0.91 13.53
C ILE A 22 -3.06 -0.29 12.60
N ALA A 23 -3.43 -1.46 13.11
CA ALA A 23 -3.61 -2.67 12.30
C ALA A 23 -4.73 -2.51 11.26
N THR A 24 -5.79 -1.78 11.61
CA THR A 24 -6.89 -1.47 10.69
C THR A 24 -6.38 -0.59 9.54
N TRP A 25 -5.64 0.47 9.83
CA TRP A 25 -5.05 1.31 8.78
C TRP A 25 -4.09 0.55 7.87
N VAL A 26 -3.21 -0.28 8.44
CA VAL A 26 -2.30 -1.11 7.64
C VAL A 26 -3.10 -2.04 6.72
N LYS A 27 -4.16 -2.67 7.23
CA LYS A 27 -5.02 -3.54 6.43
C LYS A 27 -5.72 -2.76 5.31
N GLU A 28 -6.39 -1.65 5.66
CA GLU A 28 -7.11 -0.81 4.69
C GLU A 28 -6.17 -0.25 3.60
N SER A 29 -4.94 0.13 3.96
CA SER A 29 -3.93 0.53 2.99
C SER A 29 -3.51 -0.64 2.10
N TRP A 30 -3.36 -1.85 2.66
CA TRP A 30 -2.98 -3.01 1.87
C TRP A 30 -4.08 -3.46 0.90
N ASP A 31 -5.33 -3.44 1.36
CA ASP A 31 -6.51 -3.83 0.57
C ASP A 31 -6.73 -2.90 -0.64
N LYS A 32 -6.13 -1.70 -0.65
CA LYS A 32 -6.15 -0.75 -1.77
C LYS A 32 -5.08 -1.01 -2.82
N VAL A 33 -4.09 -1.85 -2.54
CA VAL A 33 -3.02 -2.12 -3.50
C VAL A 33 -3.49 -3.15 -4.51
N ASP A 34 -3.31 -2.83 -5.80
CA ASP A 34 -3.68 -3.71 -6.90
C ASP A 34 -2.97 -5.07 -6.81
N GLU A 35 -3.77 -6.15 -6.86
CA GLU A 35 -3.25 -7.52 -6.87
C GLU A 35 -2.34 -7.77 -8.08
N ASP A 36 -2.62 -7.15 -9.24
CA ASP A 36 -1.80 -7.35 -10.43
C ASP A 36 -0.45 -6.66 -10.30
N LEU A 37 -0.37 -5.51 -9.62
CA LEU A 37 0.89 -4.89 -9.20
C LEU A 37 1.70 -5.84 -8.28
N ILE A 38 1.04 -6.44 -7.28
CA ILE A 38 1.69 -7.40 -6.37
C ILE A 38 2.23 -8.61 -7.16
N ARG A 39 1.42 -9.22 -8.02
CA ARG A 39 1.82 -10.37 -8.83
C ARG A 39 3.00 -10.05 -9.75
N ARG A 40 3.00 -8.87 -10.38
CA ARG A 40 4.10 -8.38 -11.22
C ARG A 40 5.39 -8.24 -10.44
N LEU A 41 5.34 -7.62 -9.25
CA LEU A 41 6.51 -7.45 -8.38
C LEU A 41 7.07 -8.78 -7.88
N PHE A 42 6.21 -9.73 -7.49
CA PHE A 42 6.67 -11.06 -7.08
C PHE A 42 7.39 -11.80 -8.20
N LYS A 43 6.89 -11.71 -9.44
CA LYS A 43 7.57 -12.25 -10.63
C LYS A 43 8.92 -11.56 -10.88
N CYS A 44 8.96 -10.23 -10.79
CA CYS A 44 10.19 -9.46 -10.95
C CYS A 44 11.28 -9.87 -9.95
N CYS A 45 10.90 -9.98 -8.67
CA CYS A 45 11.81 -10.40 -7.60
C CYS A 45 12.12 -11.90 -7.63
N ARG A 46 11.61 -12.66 -8.61
CA ARG A 46 11.71 -14.13 -8.68
C ARG A 46 11.26 -14.83 -7.40
N ILE A 47 10.34 -14.21 -6.67
CA ILE A 47 9.69 -14.80 -5.50
C ILE A 47 8.52 -15.62 -6.07
N SER A 48 8.83 -16.75 -6.70
CA SER A 48 7.84 -17.70 -7.18
C SER A 48 7.90 -18.96 -6.33
N THR A 49 6.74 -19.45 -5.88
CA THR A 49 6.61 -20.76 -5.21
C THR A 49 6.77 -21.93 -6.19
N ASN A 50 6.76 -21.66 -7.50
CA ASN A 50 6.94 -22.68 -8.52
C ASN A 50 8.43 -23.06 -8.61
N THR A 51 8.75 -24.31 -8.30
CA THR A 51 10.09 -24.90 -8.45
C THR A 51 10.42 -25.27 -9.89
N ASP A 52 9.46 -25.11 -10.82
CA ASP A 52 9.68 -25.45 -12.22
C ASP A 52 10.36 -24.28 -12.94
N SER A 53 11.69 -24.40 -13.09
CA SER A 53 12.61 -23.42 -13.66
C SER A 53 12.50 -23.31 -15.19
N SER A 54 11.29 -23.37 -15.75
CA SER A 54 11.08 -23.28 -17.21
C SER A 54 10.82 -21.85 -17.70
N ASP A 55 10.21 -20.99 -16.90
CA ASP A 55 9.84 -19.64 -17.36
C ASP A 55 10.75 -18.58 -16.74
N ASN A 56 11.98 -18.51 -17.27
CA ASN A 56 12.97 -17.58 -16.75
C ASN A 56 13.65 -16.79 -17.87
N LYS A 57 12.86 -16.07 -18.67
CA LYS A 57 13.42 -15.17 -19.69
C LYS A 57 12.50 -14.03 -20.11
N ASP A 58 11.83 -13.39 -19.16
CA ASP A 58 11.38 -12.01 -19.37
C ASP A 58 11.88 -11.18 -18.19
N LEU A 59 12.92 -10.37 -18.46
CA LEU A 59 13.49 -9.48 -17.47
C LEU A 59 12.42 -8.42 -17.23
N PHE A 60 11.80 -8.45 -16.05
CA PHE A 60 10.69 -7.56 -15.75
C PHE A 60 11.15 -6.10 -15.84
N ASP A 61 10.44 -5.32 -16.64
CA ASP A 61 10.74 -3.92 -16.92
C ASP A 61 10.12 -3.03 -15.85
N TYR A 62 10.97 -2.45 -14.99
CA TYR A 62 10.55 -1.57 -13.90
C TYR A 62 9.97 -0.24 -14.41
N ASP A 63 10.35 0.21 -15.61
CA ASP A 63 9.90 1.49 -16.15
C ASP A 63 8.39 1.44 -16.49
N LYS A 64 7.88 0.25 -16.86
CA LYS A 64 6.44 0.01 -17.08
C LYS A 64 5.58 0.00 -15.82
N LEU A 65 6.18 -0.06 -14.62
CA LEU A 65 5.42 0.08 -13.38
C LEU A 65 5.14 1.54 -13.03
N LEU A 66 6.02 2.46 -13.47
CA LEU A 66 5.92 3.89 -13.18
C LEU A 66 4.97 4.63 -14.14
N ASP A 67 4.65 4.02 -15.29
CA ASP A 67 3.71 4.54 -16.28
C ASP A 67 2.21 4.27 -15.95
N MET A 68 1.89 3.74 -14.76
CA MET A 68 0.50 3.71 -14.32
C MET A 68 0.04 5.13 -13.99
N PRO A 69 -1.13 5.57 -14.48
CA PRO A 69 -1.67 6.85 -14.07
C PRO A 69 -1.79 6.85 -12.54
N GLU A 70 -1.13 7.81 -11.89
CA GLU A 70 -1.52 8.19 -10.54
C GLU A 70 -2.96 8.67 -10.67
N ASP A 71 -3.92 7.88 -10.18
CA ASP A 71 -5.25 8.40 -9.91
C ASP A 71 -5.07 9.43 -8.78
N GLU A 72 -4.75 10.67 -9.17
CA GLU A 72 -4.82 11.84 -8.32
C GLU A 72 -6.29 11.98 -7.92
N ASP A 73 -6.66 11.35 -6.80
CA ASP A 73 -7.82 11.78 -6.03
C ASP A 73 -7.53 13.23 -5.58
N GLU A 74 -7.78 14.22 -6.44
CA GLU A 74 -7.88 15.63 -6.08
C GLU A 74 -8.99 15.73 -5.03
N VAL A 75 -8.59 15.71 -3.76
CA VAL A 75 -9.46 16.11 -2.67
C VAL A 75 -9.46 17.64 -2.67
N ASP A 76 -10.41 18.24 -3.39
CA ASP A 76 -10.72 19.67 -3.28
C ASP A 76 -10.96 20.02 -1.81
N LEU A 77 -9.97 20.71 -1.21
CA LEU A 77 -10.06 21.28 0.12
C LEU A 77 -10.58 22.72 -0.02
N GLU A 78 -11.91 22.89 -0.04
CA GLU A 78 -12.58 24.15 0.33
C GLU A 78 -13.15 24.07 1.76
#